data_AF-A0AAN7GAE4-F1
#
_entry.id   AF-A0AAN7GAE4-F1
#
_cell.length_a   1.000
_cell.length_b   1.000
_cell.length_c   1.000
_cell.angle_alpha   90.00
_cell.angle_beta   90.00
_cell.angle_gamma   90.00
#
_symmetry.space_group_name_H-M   'P 1'
#
loop_
_entity.id
_entity.type
_entity.pdbx_description
1 polymer ?
#
loop_
_entity_poly.entity_id
_entity_poly.type
_entity_poly.pdbx_seq_one_letter_code
_entity_poly.pdbx_strand_id
1 'polypeptide(L)'
;MAPTVATPISESSNITDLVVTNGNGVKGLSETGLKTIPKQYIQPVEERITVSNILPEESIPIIDMSNWDEQKVSESICDAAEKWGFFQIINHGVPIEVLENVKDATHRFFNLPAEEKRKFSKENSPSNSVRFGTSFSPEAEKALEWKDYLSLFYVSEDEASALWPSACKDQVLEYMRGSEPVIQRLLEALMKRINVKEIDDTKESLLMGSKRINLNYYPICPNPELTVGVGRHSDVSTLTILLQDNIGGLYVRGNNDSWVHVPPISGSLVINVGDALQIMSNGRYKSIEHRVVASGSMNRISVPIFVNPRPCDMIGPFSEVLAGGEKALYKQVLYSDYVKHFFRKAHDGKNTIEFAKI
;
A
#
# COMPACT_ATOMS: atom_id res chain seq x y z
N MET A 1 -0.68 -23.05 43.90
CA MET A 1 -0.31 -22.05 42.88
C MET A 1 -1.47 -21.07 42.76
N ALA A 2 -1.26 -19.82 43.14
CA ALA A 2 -2.30 -18.80 43.05
C ALA A 2 -2.44 -18.33 41.59
N PRO A 3 -3.66 -18.08 41.09
CA PRO A 3 -3.86 -17.56 39.75
C PRO A 3 -3.38 -16.11 39.71
N THR A 4 -2.47 -15.81 38.78
CA THR A 4 -1.99 -14.46 38.54
C THR A 4 -3.13 -13.64 37.94
N VAL A 5 -3.69 -12.74 38.75
CA VAL A 5 -4.73 -11.79 38.34
C VAL A 5 -4.09 -10.80 37.37
N ALA A 6 -4.59 -10.74 36.14
CA ALA A 6 -4.18 -9.75 35.15
C ALA A 6 -4.55 -8.34 35.66
N THR A 7 -3.54 -7.49 35.80
CA THR A 7 -3.69 -6.10 36.22
C THR A 7 -4.45 -5.31 35.14
N PRO A 8 -5.42 -4.45 35.50
CA PRO A 8 -6.12 -3.61 34.52
C PRO A 8 -5.12 -2.63 33.89
N ILE A 9 -5.02 -2.63 32.56
CA ILE A 9 -4.18 -1.68 31.82
C ILE A 9 -4.83 -0.29 31.91
N SER A 10 -4.33 0.58 32.78
CA SER A 10 -4.69 2.00 32.78
C SER A 10 -3.49 2.89 32.44
N GLU A 11 -3.81 3.87 31.58
CA GLU A 11 -3.09 5.10 31.26
C GLU A 11 -2.00 5.01 30.18
N SER A 12 -2.10 5.95 29.23
CA SER A 12 -1.58 5.91 27.86
C SER A 12 -0.09 5.61 27.66
N SER A 13 0.76 5.78 28.67
CA SER A 13 2.19 5.45 28.60
C SER A 13 2.42 3.94 28.43
N ASN A 14 1.63 3.12 29.13
CA ASN A 14 1.78 1.66 29.10
C ASN A 14 1.42 1.06 27.73
N ILE A 15 0.50 1.71 26.99
CA ILE A 15 0.05 1.22 25.67
C ILE A 15 1.12 1.51 24.61
N THR A 16 1.71 2.71 24.61
CA THR A 16 2.81 3.02 23.69
C THR A 16 4.00 2.11 23.95
N ASP A 17 4.34 1.86 25.21
CA ASP A 17 5.43 0.94 25.56
C ASP A 17 5.14 -0.50 25.15
N LEU A 18 3.91 -0.99 25.36
CA LEU A 18 3.53 -2.34 24.96
C LEU A 18 3.55 -2.50 23.42
N VAL A 19 2.92 -1.57 22.70
CA VAL A 19 2.67 -1.68 21.26
C VAL A 19 3.91 -1.33 20.46
N VAL A 20 4.55 -0.20 20.76
CA VAL A 20 5.65 0.38 19.98
C VAL A 20 6.98 -0.11 20.55
N THR A 21 7.28 0.21 21.82
CA THR A 21 8.61 -0.03 22.41
C THR A 21 8.92 -1.53 22.54
N ASN A 22 7.95 -2.34 22.96
CA ASN A 22 8.10 -3.77 23.16
C ASN A 22 7.82 -4.59 21.89
N GLY A 23 7.40 -3.95 20.79
CA GLY A 23 7.19 -4.59 19.50
C GLY A 23 6.02 -5.59 19.46
N ASN A 24 5.08 -5.53 20.40
CA ASN A 24 3.87 -6.37 20.36
C ASN A 24 2.93 -5.96 19.23
N GLY A 25 2.98 -4.68 18.82
CA GLY A 25 2.09 -4.13 17.80
C GLY A 25 0.63 -4.08 18.24
N VAL A 26 -0.23 -3.62 17.34
CA VAL A 26 -1.68 -3.67 17.55
C VAL A 26 -2.21 -5.10 17.56
N LYS A 27 -1.49 -6.07 16.97
CA LYS A 27 -1.83 -7.49 17.04
C LYS A 27 -1.80 -7.99 18.48
N GLY A 28 -0.67 -7.78 19.17
CA GLY A 28 -0.55 -8.19 20.58
C GLY A 28 -1.54 -7.45 21.47
N LEU A 29 -1.82 -6.18 21.17
CA LEU A 29 -2.87 -5.42 21.88
C LEU A 29 -4.26 -6.04 21.69
N SER A 30 -4.62 -6.43 20.46
CA SER A 30 -5.89 -7.12 20.18
C SER A 30 -6.00 -8.45 20.92
N GLU A 31 -4.90 -9.20 21.05
CA GLU A 31 -4.86 -10.51 21.70
C GLU A 31 -5.04 -10.44 23.22
N THR A 32 -4.93 -9.25 23.83
CA THR A 32 -5.26 -9.04 25.25
C THR A 32 -6.76 -9.15 25.56
N GLY A 33 -7.62 -9.21 24.54
CA GLY A 33 -9.08 -9.25 24.72
C GLY A 33 -9.70 -7.89 25.07
N LEU A 34 -9.04 -6.80 24.65
CA LEU A 34 -9.47 -5.42 24.84
C LEU A 34 -10.95 -5.22 24.44
N LYS A 35 -11.73 -4.56 25.29
CA LYS A 35 -13.15 -4.28 25.04
C LYS A 35 -13.41 -2.97 24.30
N THR A 36 -12.47 -2.03 24.38
CA THR A 36 -12.60 -0.70 23.75
C THR A 36 -11.25 -0.22 23.26
N ILE A 37 -11.16 0.34 22.06
CA ILE A 37 -9.87 0.83 21.54
C ILE A 37 -9.28 1.95 22.41
N PRO A 38 -7.95 2.07 22.51
CA PRO A 38 -7.32 3.18 23.21
C PRO A 38 -7.57 4.52 22.49
N LYS A 39 -7.59 5.62 23.25
CA LYS A 39 -7.81 6.98 22.72
C LYS A 39 -6.87 7.36 21.57
N GLN A 40 -5.64 6.81 21.56
CA GLN A 40 -4.63 7.08 20.53
C GLN A 40 -5.07 6.61 19.14
N TYR A 41 -5.99 5.65 19.04
CA TYR A 41 -6.48 5.10 17.78
C TYR A 41 -7.82 5.70 17.34
N ILE A 42 -8.42 6.54 18.18
CA ILE A 42 -9.69 7.19 17.85
C ILE A 42 -9.42 8.26 16.81
N GLN A 43 -9.87 8.01 15.58
CA GLN A 43 -9.69 8.91 14.46
C GLN A 43 -10.58 10.16 14.60
N PRO A 44 -10.19 11.31 14.02
CA PRO A 44 -11.07 12.48 13.89
C PRO A 44 -12.39 12.12 13.21
N VAL A 45 -13.45 12.89 13.47
CA VAL A 45 -14.80 12.59 12.95
C VAL A 45 -14.81 12.56 11.42
N GLU A 46 -14.02 13.42 10.78
CA GLU A 46 -13.90 13.54 9.33
C GLU A 46 -13.16 12.34 8.70
N GLU A 47 -12.38 11.61 9.49
CA GLU A 47 -11.64 10.41 9.05
C GLU A 47 -12.43 9.12 9.30
N ARG A 48 -13.52 9.16 10.09
CA ARG A 48 -14.38 7.99 10.31
C ARG A 48 -15.30 7.80 9.11
N ILE A 49 -15.38 6.57 8.58
CA ILE A 49 -16.34 6.27 7.51
C ILE A 49 -17.73 6.13 8.13
N THR A 50 -18.68 6.96 7.69
CA THR A 50 -20.10 6.76 7.94
C THR A 50 -20.72 5.99 6.78
N VAL A 51 -21.67 5.09 7.09
CA VAL A 51 -22.39 4.27 6.11
C VAL A 51 -23.07 5.13 5.02
N SER A 52 -23.43 6.37 5.36
CA SER A 52 -24.03 7.35 4.44
C SER A 52 -23.15 7.73 3.24
N ASN A 53 -21.84 7.51 3.32
CA ASN A 53 -20.88 7.96 2.31
C ASN A 53 -20.35 6.81 1.44
N ILE A 54 -20.90 5.61 1.58
CA ILE A 54 -20.51 4.43 0.79
C ILE A 54 -21.51 4.28 -0.37
N LEU A 55 -21.02 4.17 -1.61
CA LEU A 55 -21.84 3.87 -2.77
C LEU A 55 -21.97 2.34 -2.93
N PRO A 56 -23.17 1.75 -2.77
CA PRO A 56 -23.34 0.30 -2.77
C PRO A 56 -23.31 -0.33 -4.16
N GLU A 57 -23.55 0.43 -5.24
CA GLU A 57 -23.70 -0.09 -6.61
C GLU A 57 -22.52 0.21 -7.54
N GLU A 58 -21.53 0.98 -7.06
CA GLU A 58 -20.37 1.35 -7.85
C GLU A 58 -19.19 0.43 -7.49
N SER A 59 -18.46 -0.06 -8.48
CA SER A 59 -17.28 -0.90 -8.27
C SER A 59 -16.18 -0.51 -9.25
N ILE A 60 -14.92 -0.62 -8.82
CA ILE A 60 -13.79 -0.40 -9.73
C ILE A 60 -13.79 -1.43 -10.87
N PRO A 61 -13.26 -1.10 -12.06
CA PRO A 61 -13.21 -2.01 -13.20
C PRO A 61 -12.48 -3.32 -12.87
N ILE A 62 -12.98 -4.44 -13.42
CA ILE A 62 -12.31 -5.75 -13.37
C ILE A 62 -11.88 -6.10 -14.79
N ILE A 63 -10.60 -6.40 -14.97
CA ILE A 63 -9.99 -6.64 -16.27
C ILE A 63 -9.46 -8.08 -16.31
N ASP A 64 -9.94 -8.85 -17.28
CA ASP A 64 -9.43 -10.18 -17.56
C ASP A 64 -8.16 -10.11 -18.41
N MET A 65 -7.06 -10.63 -17.86
CA MET A 65 -5.73 -10.60 -18.46
C MET A 65 -5.38 -11.90 -19.21
N SER A 66 -6.33 -12.80 -19.41
CA SER A 66 -6.08 -14.06 -20.12
C SER A 66 -5.54 -13.87 -21.54
N ASN A 67 -5.84 -12.73 -22.18
CA ASN A 67 -5.34 -12.38 -23.51
C ASN A 67 -4.76 -10.96 -23.57
N TRP A 68 -3.57 -10.77 -22.98
CA TRP A 68 -2.84 -9.50 -22.96
C TRP A 68 -2.64 -8.84 -24.33
N ASP A 69 -2.55 -9.63 -25.40
CA ASP A 69 -2.24 -9.12 -26.74
C ASP A 69 -3.49 -8.56 -27.45
N GLU A 70 -4.69 -8.74 -26.86
CA GLU A 70 -5.90 -8.08 -27.34
C GLU A 70 -5.87 -6.58 -27.05
N GLN A 71 -6.09 -5.79 -28.11
CA GLN A 71 -6.18 -4.33 -28.00
C GLN A 71 -7.18 -3.87 -26.92
N LYS A 72 -8.31 -4.57 -26.79
CA LYS A 72 -9.34 -4.28 -25.79
C LYS A 72 -8.81 -4.34 -24.34
N VAL A 73 -7.88 -5.25 -24.04
CA VAL A 73 -7.28 -5.36 -22.70
C VAL A 73 -6.44 -4.12 -22.40
N SER A 74 -5.55 -3.73 -23.33
CA SER A 74 -4.76 -2.50 -23.18
C SER A 74 -5.61 -1.24 -23.09
N GLU A 75 -6.70 -1.14 -23.87
CA GLU A 75 -7.65 -0.03 -23.78
C GLU A 75 -8.35 0.00 -22.42
N SER A 76 -8.77 -1.16 -21.89
CA SER A 76 -9.42 -1.26 -20.59
C SER A 76 -8.50 -0.84 -19.44
N ILE A 77 -7.21 -1.21 -19.50
CA ILE A 77 -6.19 -0.78 -18.53
C ILE A 77 -6.08 0.74 -18.52
N CYS A 78 -5.93 1.33 -19.71
CA CYS A 78 -5.75 2.77 -19.87
C CYS A 78 -6.99 3.55 -19.43
N ASP A 79 -8.17 3.12 -19.87
CA ASP A 79 -9.43 3.74 -19.50
C ASP A 79 -9.68 3.67 -17.98
N ALA A 80 -9.34 2.56 -17.34
CA ALA A 80 -9.43 2.44 -15.89
C ALA A 80 -8.42 3.37 -15.19
N ALA A 81 -7.18 3.44 -15.65
CA ALA A 81 -6.16 4.34 -15.09
C ALA A 81 -6.51 5.84 -15.27
N GLU A 82 -7.16 6.21 -16.38
CA GLU A 82 -7.58 7.59 -16.68
C GLU A 82 -8.85 8.01 -15.91
N LYS A 83 -9.81 7.10 -15.72
CA LYS A 83 -11.12 7.42 -15.13
C LYS A 83 -11.18 7.12 -13.63
N TRP A 84 -10.61 5.99 -13.22
CA TRP A 84 -10.69 5.46 -11.86
C TRP A 84 -9.39 5.54 -11.10
N GLY A 85 -8.25 5.47 -11.79
CA GLY A 85 -6.95 5.31 -11.14
C GLY A 85 -6.77 3.97 -10.42
N PHE A 86 -7.78 3.10 -10.44
CA PHE A 86 -7.88 1.82 -9.75
C PHE A 86 -8.58 0.80 -10.65
N PHE A 87 -8.14 -0.45 -10.61
CA PHE A 87 -8.82 -1.59 -11.23
C PHE A 87 -8.35 -2.90 -10.61
N GLN A 88 -9.15 -3.95 -10.75
CA GLN A 88 -8.76 -5.32 -10.42
C GLN A 88 -8.35 -6.06 -11.68
N ILE A 89 -7.37 -6.93 -11.56
CA ILE A 89 -6.94 -7.81 -12.65
C ILE A 89 -7.11 -9.27 -12.22
N ILE A 90 -7.61 -10.09 -13.14
CA ILE A 90 -7.76 -11.55 -12.97
C ILE A 90 -7.04 -12.25 -14.13
N ASN A 91 -6.72 -13.54 -13.97
CA ASN A 91 -5.99 -14.33 -14.97
C ASN A 91 -4.67 -13.66 -15.42
N HIS A 92 -4.01 -12.93 -14.50
CA HIS A 92 -2.80 -12.14 -14.77
C HIS A 92 -1.53 -12.99 -14.94
N GLY A 93 -1.61 -14.31 -14.72
CA GLY A 93 -0.51 -15.25 -14.97
C GLY A 93 0.41 -15.51 -13.77
N VAL A 94 0.24 -14.81 -12.65
CA VAL A 94 0.91 -15.18 -11.38
C VAL A 94 0.21 -16.43 -10.83
N PRO A 95 0.91 -17.53 -10.55
CA PRO A 95 0.27 -18.73 -10.03
C PRO A 95 -0.45 -18.47 -8.70
N ILE A 96 -1.66 -19.01 -8.56
CA ILE A 96 -2.47 -18.85 -7.33
C ILE A 96 -1.69 -19.33 -6.09
N GLU A 97 -0.94 -20.42 -6.22
CA GLU A 97 -0.10 -20.93 -5.13
C GLU A 97 0.91 -19.90 -4.63
N VAL A 98 1.50 -19.08 -5.50
CA VAL A 98 2.43 -18.01 -5.11
C VAL A 98 1.69 -16.93 -4.29
N LEU A 99 0.46 -16.59 -4.66
CA LEU A 99 -0.37 -15.63 -3.93
C LEU A 99 -0.78 -16.17 -2.54
N GLU A 100 -1.17 -17.44 -2.46
CA GLU A 100 -1.50 -18.07 -1.17
C GLU A 100 -0.25 -18.23 -0.29
N ASN A 101 0.88 -18.64 -0.86
CA ASN A 101 2.13 -18.83 -0.12
C ASN A 101 2.62 -17.52 0.53
N VAL A 102 2.52 -16.37 -0.16
CA VAL A 102 2.93 -15.08 0.43
C VAL A 102 1.94 -14.60 1.50
N LYS A 103 0.64 -14.92 1.36
CA LYS A 103 -0.36 -14.67 2.42
C LYS A 103 -0.08 -15.51 3.66
N ASP A 104 0.20 -16.80 3.49
CA ASP A 104 0.55 -17.70 4.59
C ASP A 104 1.86 -17.29 5.26
N ALA A 105 2.88 -16.94 4.47
CA ALA A 105 4.13 -16.39 4.96
C ALA A 105 3.94 -15.11 5.78
N THR A 106 3.00 -14.26 5.38
CA THR A 106 2.60 -13.07 6.13
C THR A 106 2.04 -13.45 7.50
N HIS A 107 1.08 -14.38 7.55
CA HIS A 107 0.56 -14.89 8.81
C HIS A 107 1.66 -15.51 9.68
N ARG A 108 2.57 -16.31 9.10
CA ARG A 108 3.71 -16.91 9.82
C ARG A 108 4.57 -15.85 10.48
N PHE A 109 4.95 -14.79 9.75
CA PHE A 109 5.76 -13.71 10.31
C PHE A 109 5.05 -13.01 11.48
N PHE A 110 3.79 -12.62 11.33
CA PHE A 110 3.07 -11.89 12.39
C PHE A 110 2.74 -12.75 13.62
N ASN A 111 2.70 -14.07 13.47
CA ASN A 111 2.54 -15.04 14.55
C ASN A 111 3.87 -15.43 15.25
N LEU A 112 5.02 -14.93 14.78
CA LEU A 112 6.26 -15.07 15.54
C LEU A 112 6.17 -14.36 16.90
N PRO A 113 6.95 -14.81 17.90
CA PRO A 113 7.10 -14.10 19.17
C PRO A 113 7.49 -12.63 18.96
N ALA A 114 7.03 -11.75 19.83
CA ALA A 114 7.33 -10.32 19.75
C ALA A 114 8.84 -10.05 19.71
N GLU A 115 9.64 -10.81 20.47
CA GLU A 115 11.10 -10.71 20.50
C GLU A 115 11.75 -10.99 19.13
N GLU A 116 11.21 -11.96 18.38
CA GLU A 116 11.70 -12.31 17.04
C GLU A 116 11.32 -11.24 16.02
N LYS A 117 10.09 -10.70 16.08
CA LYS A 117 9.65 -9.59 15.21
C LYS A 117 10.43 -8.31 15.49
N ARG A 118 10.72 -8.03 16.77
CA ARG A 118 11.43 -6.83 17.21
C ARG A 118 12.84 -6.73 16.62
N LYS A 119 13.49 -7.84 16.25
CA LYS A 119 14.77 -7.84 15.52
C LYS A 119 14.72 -7.02 14.22
N PHE A 120 13.54 -6.83 13.65
CA PHE A 120 13.33 -6.06 12.42
C PHE A 120 12.80 -4.64 12.67
N SER A 121 12.64 -4.21 13.93
CA SER A 121 12.22 -2.83 14.24
C SER A 121 13.25 -1.80 13.76
N LYS A 122 12.85 -0.53 13.65
CA LYS A 122 13.73 0.56 13.19
C LYS A 122 15.05 0.64 13.97
N GLU A 123 15.01 0.32 15.26
CA GLU A 123 16.15 0.41 16.18
C GLU A 123 17.05 -0.82 16.14
N ASN A 124 16.50 -2.00 15.80
CA ASN A 124 17.21 -3.28 15.89
C ASN A 124 17.54 -3.91 14.54
N SER A 125 16.88 -3.46 13.46
CA SER A 125 17.10 -3.99 12.13
C SER A 125 18.54 -3.75 11.67
N PRO A 126 19.21 -4.75 11.08
CA PRO A 126 20.58 -4.59 10.59
C PRO A 126 20.67 -3.67 9.36
N SER A 127 19.53 -3.31 8.75
CA SER A 127 19.49 -2.40 7.59
C SER A 127 18.23 -1.54 7.58
N ASN A 128 18.36 -0.35 7.00
CA ASN A 128 17.23 0.55 6.74
C ASN A 128 16.28 0.02 5.65
N SER A 129 16.66 -1.03 4.93
CA SER A 129 15.82 -1.68 3.91
C SER A 129 14.74 -2.59 4.52
N VAL A 130 14.89 -3.00 5.78
CA VAL A 130 13.93 -3.87 6.48
C VAL A 130 13.42 -3.16 7.72
N ARG A 131 12.09 -3.03 7.84
CA ARG A 131 11.46 -2.38 8.98
C ARG A 131 10.13 -3.02 9.36
N PHE A 132 10.07 -3.64 10.52
CA PHE A 132 8.86 -3.97 11.25
C PHE A 132 8.41 -2.76 12.08
N GLY A 133 7.12 -2.49 12.09
CA GLY A 133 6.54 -1.39 12.84
C GLY A 133 5.03 -1.49 12.97
N THR A 134 4.45 -0.47 13.59
CA THR A 134 3.02 -0.30 13.82
C THR A 134 2.63 1.14 13.50
N SER A 135 1.40 1.33 13.02
CA SER A 135 0.91 2.59 12.44
C SER A 135 1.76 3.09 11.26
N PHE A 136 1.37 4.18 10.59
CA PHE A 136 2.17 4.69 9.47
C PHE A 136 3.41 5.47 9.95
N SER A 137 3.20 6.52 10.74
CA SER A 137 4.24 7.38 11.29
C SER A 137 3.82 7.86 12.69
N PRO A 138 3.98 7.02 13.73
CA PRO A 138 3.44 7.28 15.06
C PRO A 138 3.81 8.64 15.64
N GLU A 139 4.99 9.16 15.31
CA GLU A 139 5.53 10.44 15.78
C GLU A 139 4.86 11.66 15.13
N ALA A 140 4.32 11.50 13.91
CA ALA A 140 3.69 12.57 13.13
C ALA A 140 2.16 12.49 13.11
N GLU A 141 1.59 11.34 13.47
CA GLU A 141 0.16 11.08 13.45
C GLU A 141 -0.59 11.71 14.63
N LYS A 142 -1.74 12.32 14.35
CA LYS A 142 -2.66 12.81 15.39
C LYS A 142 -3.42 11.68 16.08
N ALA A 143 -3.73 10.64 15.32
CA ALA A 143 -4.34 9.39 15.76
C ALA A 143 -3.69 8.25 14.98
N LEU A 144 -3.31 7.18 15.69
CA LEU A 144 -2.64 6.02 15.14
C LEU A 144 -3.59 5.18 14.28
N GLU A 145 -3.00 4.51 13.30
CA GLU A 145 -3.65 3.51 12.46
C GLU A 145 -3.67 2.14 13.16
N TRP A 146 -4.76 1.40 13.01
CA TRP A 146 -4.93 0.04 13.55
C TRP A 146 -4.28 -1.00 12.62
N LYS A 147 -2.95 -0.91 12.48
CA LYS A 147 -2.16 -1.73 11.56
C LYS A 147 -0.75 -2.00 12.09
N ASP A 148 -0.30 -3.23 11.94
CA ASP A 148 1.12 -3.60 12.00
C ASP A 148 1.65 -3.87 10.58
N TYR A 149 2.93 -3.63 10.35
CA TYR A 149 3.54 -3.87 9.05
C TYR A 149 4.98 -4.36 9.14
N LEU A 150 5.40 -5.12 8.14
CA LEU A 150 6.79 -5.35 7.80
C LEU A 150 7.03 -4.76 6.41
N SER A 151 7.91 -3.76 6.33
CA SER A 151 8.30 -3.11 5.08
C SER A 151 9.67 -3.61 4.64
N LEU A 152 9.75 -4.07 3.39
CA LEU A 152 10.93 -4.65 2.77
C LEU A 152 11.23 -3.87 1.49
N PHE A 153 12.32 -3.13 1.49
CA PHE A 153 12.87 -2.47 0.31
C PHE A 153 13.80 -3.44 -0.41
N TYR A 154 13.55 -3.69 -1.69
CA TYR A 154 14.35 -4.61 -2.47
C TYR A 154 15.56 -3.88 -3.05
N VAL A 155 16.76 -4.35 -2.69
CA VAL A 155 18.05 -3.85 -3.21
C VAL A 155 18.68 -4.87 -4.14
N SER A 156 18.82 -6.11 -3.67
CA SER A 156 19.33 -7.25 -4.43
C SER A 156 18.84 -8.57 -3.80
N GLU A 157 18.94 -9.68 -4.54
CA GLU A 157 18.68 -11.01 -3.98
C GLU A 157 19.65 -11.35 -2.83
N ASP A 158 20.92 -10.94 -2.91
CA ASP A 158 21.92 -11.18 -1.85
C ASP A 158 21.55 -10.47 -0.55
N GLU A 159 21.15 -9.20 -0.63
CA GLU A 159 20.73 -8.44 0.56
C GLU A 159 19.43 -9.02 1.13
N ALA A 160 18.45 -9.33 0.28
CA ALA A 160 17.23 -9.98 0.72
C ALA A 160 17.53 -11.33 1.39
N SER A 161 18.43 -12.13 0.80
CA SER A 161 18.87 -13.41 1.34
C SER A 161 19.45 -13.31 2.74
N ALA A 162 20.28 -12.29 2.96
CA ALA A 162 20.97 -12.05 4.22
C ALA A 162 20.09 -11.39 5.30
N LEU A 163 19.20 -10.47 4.92
CA LEU A 163 18.58 -9.53 5.86
C LEU A 163 17.07 -9.69 6.04
N TRP A 164 16.35 -10.30 5.09
CA TRP A 164 14.90 -10.44 5.21
C TRP A 164 14.53 -11.59 6.17
N PRO A 165 13.37 -11.52 6.86
CA PRO A 165 12.97 -12.56 7.81
C PRO A 165 12.80 -13.92 7.13
N SER A 166 13.49 -14.94 7.62
CA SER A 166 13.42 -16.31 7.09
C SER A 166 12.01 -16.89 7.07
N ALA A 167 11.12 -16.43 7.95
CA ALA A 167 9.73 -16.86 8.00
C ALA A 167 8.90 -16.53 6.74
N CYS A 168 9.32 -15.52 5.97
CA CYS A 168 8.58 -15.06 4.80
C CYS A 168 9.43 -14.76 3.56
N LYS A 169 10.76 -14.70 3.69
CA LYS A 169 11.67 -14.25 2.62
C LYS A 169 11.41 -14.92 1.27
N ASP A 170 11.41 -16.25 1.22
CA ASP A 170 11.39 -16.97 -0.05
C ASP A 170 10.07 -16.76 -0.80
N GLN A 171 8.94 -16.78 -0.08
CA GLN A 171 7.61 -16.53 -0.66
C GLN A 171 7.45 -15.09 -1.12
N VAL A 172 8.05 -14.13 -0.41
CA VAL A 172 8.04 -12.72 -0.82
C VAL A 172 8.85 -12.54 -2.11
N LEU A 173 10.06 -13.11 -2.19
CA LEU A 173 10.89 -13.04 -3.39
C LEU A 173 10.22 -13.72 -4.60
N GLU A 174 9.60 -14.88 -4.39
CA GLU A 174 8.85 -15.57 -5.42
C GLU A 174 7.65 -14.75 -5.92
N TYR A 175 6.88 -14.15 -5.01
CA TYR A 175 5.77 -13.27 -5.37
C TYR A 175 6.22 -12.03 -6.13
N MET A 176 7.31 -11.38 -5.70
CA MET A 176 7.88 -10.25 -6.43
C MET A 176 8.33 -10.66 -7.84
N ARG A 177 9.03 -11.78 -7.98
CA ARG A 177 9.48 -12.31 -9.28
C ARG A 177 8.31 -12.67 -10.19
N GLY A 178 7.27 -13.30 -9.65
CA GLY A 178 6.05 -13.63 -10.38
C GLY A 178 5.27 -12.40 -10.83
N SER A 179 5.30 -11.32 -10.05
CA SER A 179 4.61 -10.07 -10.37
C SER A 179 5.34 -9.19 -11.39
N GLU A 180 6.66 -9.36 -11.56
CA GLU A 180 7.49 -8.55 -12.45
C GLU A 180 6.95 -8.46 -13.90
N PRO A 181 6.61 -9.57 -14.58
CA PRO A 181 6.11 -9.51 -15.96
C PRO A 181 4.73 -8.83 -16.05
N VAL A 182 3.91 -8.95 -15.00
CA VAL A 182 2.61 -8.26 -14.94
C VAL A 182 2.82 -6.75 -14.87
N ILE A 183 3.77 -6.30 -14.03
CA ILE A 183 4.10 -4.87 -13.89
C ILE A 183 4.61 -4.30 -15.21
N GLN A 184 5.52 -5.02 -15.89
CA GLN A 184 6.06 -4.62 -17.19
C GLN A 184 4.95 -4.45 -18.22
N ARG A 185 4.06 -5.45 -18.37
CA ARG A 185 2.95 -5.39 -19.32
C ARG A 185 1.94 -4.28 -19.03
N LEU A 186 1.64 -4.01 -17.76
CA LEU A 186 0.80 -2.88 -17.36
C LEU A 186 1.45 -1.55 -17.78
N LEU A 187 2.74 -1.38 -17.52
CA LEU A 187 3.46 -0.16 -17.88
C LEU A 187 3.59 0.01 -19.39
N GLU A 188 3.86 -1.05 -20.15
CA GLU A 188 3.88 -1.01 -21.62
C GLU A 188 2.56 -0.49 -22.20
N ALA A 189 1.42 -1.03 -21.72
CA ALA A 189 0.10 -0.58 -22.14
C ALA A 189 -0.14 0.91 -21.82
N LEU A 190 0.17 1.31 -20.58
CA LEU A 190 0.02 2.69 -20.12
C LEU A 190 0.96 3.66 -20.85
N MET A 191 2.20 3.29 -21.12
CA MET A 191 3.17 4.13 -21.81
C MET A 191 2.76 4.34 -23.27
N LYS A 192 2.33 3.27 -23.95
CA LYS A 192 1.88 3.34 -25.34
C LYS A 192 0.71 4.30 -25.54
N ARG A 193 -0.26 4.32 -24.62
CA ARG A 193 -1.42 5.24 -24.65
C ARG A 193 -1.04 6.71 -24.57
N ILE A 194 0.07 7.04 -23.92
CA ILE A 194 0.59 8.41 -23.80
C ILE A 194 1.71 8.72 -24.81
N ASN A 195 1.75 7.96 -25.91
CA ASN A 195 2.70 8.09 -27.03
C ASN A 195 4.17 7.77 -26.70
N VAL A 196 4.45 7.17 -25.54
CA VAL A 196 5.76 6.61 -25.23
C VAL A 196 5.83 5.23 -25.89
N LYS A 197 6.47 5.16 -27.07
CA LYS A 197 6.48 3.96 -27.92
C LYS A 197 7.38 2.84 -27.40
N GLU A 198 8.47 3.21 -26.74
CA GLU A 198 9.48 2.30 -26.22
C GLU A 198 9.90 2.74 -24.81
N ILE A 199 10.01 1.76 -23.91
CA ILE A 199 10.54 1.94 -22.56
C ILE A 199 12.02 1.56 -22.64
N ASP A 200 12.88 2.55 -22.87
CA ASP A 200 14.33 2.40 -22.78
C ASP A 200 14.79 2.25 -21.31
N ASP A 201 16.06 1.89 -21.08
CA ASP A 201 16.65 1.71 -19.74
C ASP A 201 16.45 2.92 -18.81
N THR A 202 16.38 4.14 -19.38
CA THR A 202 16.17 5.37 -18.60
C THR A 202 14.73 5.45 -18.11
N LYS A 203 13.76 5.18 -18.99
CA LYS A 203 12.34 5.14 -18.62
C LYS A 203 12.01 3.94 -17.73
N GLU A 204 12.64 2.79 -17.97
CA GLU A 204 12.50 1.62 -17.10
C GLU A 204 12.97 1.95 -15.68
N SER A 205 14.15 2.58 -15.55
CA SER A 205 14.66 3.07 -14.26
C SER A 205 13.71 4.09 -13.61
N LEU A 206 13.12 4.99 -14.40
CA LEU A 206 12.21 6.01 -13.89
C LEU A 206 10.86 5.41 -13.44
N LEU A 207 10.36 4.38 -14.12
CA LEU A 207 9.06 3.76 -13.82
C LEU A 207 9.19 2.68 -12.73
N MET A 208 10.25 1.89 -12.75
CA MET A 208 10.43 0.66 -11.96
C MET A 208 11.74 0.58 -11.17
N GLY A 209 12.51 1.67 -11.09
CA GLY A 209 13.87 1.65 -10.55
C GLY A 209 14.00 1.34 -9.06
N SER A 210 12.91 1.36 -8.28
CA SER A 210 12.91 0.77 -6.94
C SER A 210 11.60 0.09 -6.59
N LYS A 211 11.68 -1.01 -5.83
CA LYS A 211 10.52 -1.78 -5.38
C LYS A 211 10.52 -1.90 -3.86
N ARG A 212 9.36 -1.69 -3.26
CA ARG A 212 9.12 -1.91 -1.83
C ARG A 212 7.90 -2.80 -1.69
N ILE A 213 7.98 -3.82 -0.86
CA ILE A 213 6.83 -4.64 -0.52
C ILE A 213 6.52 -4.48 0.96
N ASN A 214 5.26 -4.32 1.30
CA ASN A 214 4.80 -4.35 2.68
C ASN A 214 3.99 -5.61 2.91
N LEU A 215 4.22 -6.27 4.05
CA LEU A 215 3.33 -7.27 4.61
C LEU A 215 2.54 -6.56 5.71
N ASN A 216 1.27 -6.30 5.48
CA ASN A 216 0.41 -5.60 6.44
C ASN A 216 -0.46 -6.59 7.21
N TYR A 217 -0.68 -6.30 8.49
CA TYR A 217 -1.57 -7.06 9.36
C TYR A 217 -2.52 -6.10 10.09
N TYR A 218 -3.81 -6.39 9.99
CA TYR A 218 -4.90 -5.62 10.58
C TYR A 218 -5.64 -6.52 11.56
N PRO A 219 -5.36 -6.42 12.87
CA PRO A 219 -6.01 -7.27 13.85
C PRO A 219 -7.49 -6.90 14.02
N ILE A 220 -8.26 -7.81 14.60
CA ILE A 220 -9.64 -7.55 15.04
C ILE A 220 -9.66 -6.28 15.90
N CYS A 221 -10.59 -5.39 15.59
CA CYS A 221 -10.77 -4.13 16.28
C CYS A 221 -12.09 -4.16 17.09
N PRO A 222 -12.09 -3.86 18.40
CA PRO A 222 -13.32 -3.86 19.20
C PRO A 222 -14.29 -2.72 18.84
N ASN A 223 -13.78 -1.62 18.27
CA ASN A 223 -14.57 -0.47 17.80
C ASN A 223 -14.13 -0.05 16.40
N PRO A 224 -14.39 -0.85 15.36
CA PRO A 224 -13.89 -0.59 14.01
C PRO A 224 -14.38 0.75 13.43
N GLU A 225 -15.53 1.24 13.88
CA GLU A 225 -16.11 2.53 13.49
C GLU A 225 -15.36 3.77 14.00
N LEU A 226 -14.53 3.59 15.04
CA LEU A 226 -13.77 4.69 15.66
C LEU A 226 -12.35 4.84 15.12
N THR A 227 -11.87 3.87 14.34
CA THR A 227 -10.50 3.85 13.83
C THR A 227 -10.44 3.47 12.35
N VAL A 228 -9.23 3.43 11.80
CA VAL A 228 -8.96 3.01 10.42
C VAL A 228 -7.78 2.06 10.42
N GLY A 229 -7.75 1.14 9.45
CA GLY A 229 -6.54 0.36 9.16
C GLY A 229 -5.46 1.21 8.49
N VAL A 230 -5.85 2.10 7.57
CA VAL A 230 -4.98 3.12 6.95
C VAL A 230 -5.83 4.35 6.69
N GLY A 231 -5.31 5.53 7.03
CA GLY A 231 -5.96 6.82 6.76
C GLY A 231 -6.09 7.12 5.27
N ARG A 232 -6.79 8.22 4.97
CA ARG A 232 -6.93 8.71 3.60
C ARG A 232 -5.59 9.17 3.02
N HIS A 233 -5.19 8.58 1.91
CA HIS A 233 -3.97 8.95 1.20
C HIS A 233 -4.06 8.62 -0.28
N SER A 234 -3.16 9.22 -1.07
CA SER A 234 -2.84 8.74 -2.42
C SER A 234 -1.41 8.21 -2.41
N ASP A 235 -1.15 7.15 -3.16
CA ASP A 235 0.19 6.56 -3.21
C ASP A 235 1.16 7.47 -3.95
N VAL A 236 2.42 7.53 -3.48
CA VAL A 236 3.48 8.28 -4.17
C VAL A 236 4.22 7.46 -5.23
N SER A 237 3.84 6.19 -5.40
CA SER A 237 4.46 5.22 -6.31
C SER A 237 4.23 5.57 -7.79
N THR A 238 4.85 4.81 -8.69
CA THR A 238 4.44 4.73 -10.10
C THR A 238 3.14 3.91 -10.19
N LEU A 239 3.19 2.68 -9.67
CA LEU A 239 2.07 1.77 -9.56
C LEU A 239 2.14 1.04 -8.22
N THR A 240 0.97 0.68 -7.70
CA THR A 240 0.84 -0.23 -6.56
C THR A 240 0.09 -1.48 -7.00
N ILE A 241 0.60 -2.64 -6.59
CA ILE A 241 0.06 -3.97 -6.89
C ILE A 241 -0.31 -4.60 -5.55
N LEU A 242 -1.60 -4.59 -5.24
CA LEU A 242 -2.14 -5.00 -3.96
C LEU A 242 -2.78 -6.38 -4.05
N LEU A 243 -2.21 -7.31 -3.29
CA LEU A 243 -2.85 -8.58 -2.95
C LEU A 243 -3.64 -8.43 -1.64
N GLN A 244 -4.94 -8.69 -1.68
CA GLN A 244 -5.82 -8.73 -0.51
C GLN A 244 -6.06 -10.17 -0.05
N ASP A 245 -6.52 -10.32 1.19
CA ASP A 245 -7.18 -11.55 1.62
C ASP A 245 -8.66 -11.55 1.24
N ASN A 246 -9.41 -12.56 1.70
CA ASN A 246 -10.83 -12.72 1.40
C ASN A 246 -11.76 -11.79 2.21
N ILE A 247 -11.22 -10.95 3.10
CA ILE A 247 -12.00 -10.02 3.94
C ILE A 247 -12.04 -8.64 3.29
N GLY A 248 -10.91 -8.17 2.76
CA GLY A 248 -10.83 -6.88 2.08
C GLY A 248 -11.02 -5.68 3.02
N GLY A 249 -11.74 -4.65 2.59
CA GLY A 249 -11.87 -3.40 3.34
C GLY A 249 -11.00 -2.25 2.83
N LEU A 250 -10.54 -2.36 1.57
CA LEU A 250 -10.08 -1.21 0.79
C LEU A 250 -11.29 -0.39 0.35
N TYR A 251 -11.18 0.93 0.50
CA TYR A 251 -12.16 1.90 -0.02
C TYR A 251 -11.45 2.93 -0.87
N VAL A 252 -11.94 3.16 -2.07
CA VAL A 252 -11.41 4.11 -3.04
C VAL A 252 -12.35 5.31 -3.12
N ARG A 253 -11.82 6.52 -3.23
CA ARG A 253 -12.65 7.72 -3.37
C ARG A 253 -13.31 7.74 -4.75
N GLY A 254 -14.64 7.71 -4.77
CA GLY A 254 -15.46 7.81 -5.96
C GLY A 254 -15.81 9.27 -6.29
N ASN A 255 -16.83 9.43 -7.13
CA ASN A 255 -17.37 10.74 -7.45
C ASN A 255 -18.15 11.35 -6.27
N ASN A 256 -18.26 12.67 -6.21
CA ASN A 256 -19.04 13.41 -5.20
C ASN A 256 -18.67 13.07 -3.74
N ASP A 257 -17.37 12.92 -3.44
CA ASP A 257 -16.84 12.65 -2.09
C ASP A 257 -17.32 11.35 -1.44
N SER A 258 -17.81 10.42 -2.26
CA SER A 258 -18.19 9.09 -1.83
C SER A 258 -17.01 8.12 -1.76
N TRP A 259 -17.23 6.98 -1.10
CA TRP A 259 -16.30 5.87 -0.99
C TRP A 259 -16.88 4.62 -1.66
N VAL A 260 -16.07 4.03 -2.54
CA VAL A 260 -16.37 2.79 -3.26
C VAL A 260 -15.64 1.66 -2.55
N HIS A 261 -16.39 0.67 -2.06
CA HIS A 261 -15.81 -0.54 -1.49
C HIS A 261 -15.22 -1.40 -2.61
N VAL A 262 -13.98 -1.87 -2.42
CA VAL A 262 -13.34 -2.81 -3.37
C VAL A 262 -13.49 -4.23 -2.81
N PRO A 263 -14.44 -5.02 -3.33
CA PRO A 263 -14.64 -6.39 -2.86
C PRO A 263 -13.46 -7.26 -3.28
N PRO A 264 -12.88 -8.06 -2.36
CA PRO A 264 -11.78 -8.94 -2.70
C PRO A 264 -12.25 -10.05 -3.64
N ILE A 265 -11.54 -10.24 -4.75
CA ILE A 265 -11.77 -11.35 -5.69
C ILE A 265 -10.65 -12.37 -5.52
N SER A 266 -11.04 -13.65 -5.38
CA SER A 266 -10.08 -14.75 -5.25
C SER A 266 -9.12 -14.79 -6.44
N GLY A 267 -7.81 -14.80 -6.16
CA GLY A 267 -6.79 -14.83 -7.19
C GLY A 267 -6.66 -13.55 -8.02
N SER A 268 -7.20 -12.42 -7.54
CA SER A 268 -7.04 -11.12 -8.18
C SER A 268 -5.94 -10.28 -7.55
N LEU A 269 -5.50 -9.27 -8.31
CA LEU A 269 -4.66 -8.18 -7.80
C LEU A 269 -5.38 -6.86 -8.04
N VAL A 270 -5.36 -5.98 -7.05
CA VAL A 270 -5.81 -4.59 -7.21
C VAL A 270 -4.62 -3.76 -7.67
N ILE A 271 -4.79 -3.00 -8.75
CA ILE A 271 -3.78 -2.10 -9.30
C ILE A 271 -4.25 -0.68 -9.08
N ASN A 272 -3.35 0.19 -8.62
CA ASN A 272 -3.60 1.63 -8.62
C ASN A 272 -2.42 2.46 -9.09
N VAL A 273 -2.76 3.59 -9.70
CA VAL A 273 -1.82 4.61 -10.14
C VAL A 273 -1.38 5.42 -8.94
N GLY A 274 -0.08 5.70 -8.83
CA GLY A 274 0.46 6.63 -7.85
C GLY A 274 0.84 7.97 -8.45
N ASP A 275 1.20 8.91 -7.58
CA ASP A 275 1.50 10.30 -7.93
C ASP A 275 2.64 10.41 -8.93
N ALA A 276 3.67 9.56 -8.85
CA ALA A 276 4.79 9.61 -9.79
C ALA A 276 4.32 9.39 -11.23
N LEU A 277 3.45 8.39 -11.46
CA LEU A 277 2.90 8.14 -12.78
C LEU A 277 1.87 9.19 -13.20
N GLN A 278 1.10 9.74 -12.26
CA GLN A 278 0.22 10.89 -12.54
C GLN A 278 1.05 12.10 -13.02
N ILE A 279 2.18 12.40 -12.37
CA ILE A 279 3.08 13.50 -12.75
C ILE A 279 3.71 13.23 -14.13
N MET A 280 4.26 12.03 -14.34
CA MET A 280 4.92 11.65 -15.59
C MET A 280 3.97 11.64 -16.80
N SER A 281 2.71 11.27 -16.58
CA SER A 281 1.67 11.30 -17.62
C SER A 281 1.02 12.67 -17.82
N ASN A 282 1.57 13.74 -17.22
CA ASN A 282 1.00 15.09 -17.22
C ASN A 282 -0.46 15.13 -16.75
N GLY A 283 -0.82 14.28 -15.79
CA GLY A 283 -2.16 14.25 -15.20
C GLY A 283 -3.19 13.41 -15.95
N ARG A 284 -2.79 12.68 -17.00
CA ARG A 284 -3.71 11.76 -17.70
C ARG A 284 -4.16 10.63 -16.79
N TYR A 285 -3.22 9.91 -16.20
CA TYR A 285 -3.52 8.87 -15.22
C TYR A 285 -3.76 9.47 -13.85
N LYS A 286 -4.70 8.88 -13.10
CA LYS A 286 -5.19 9.47 -11.84
C LYS A 286 -4.67 8.69 -10.65
N SER A 287 -3.84 9.32 -9.84
CA SER A 287 -3.57 8.88 -8.47
C SER A 287 -4.79 9.24 -7.62
N ILE A 288 -5.51 8.24 -7.12
CA ILE A 288 -6.78 8.43 -6.40
C ILE A 288 -6.60 8.14 -4.92
N GLU A 289 -7.28 8.97 -4.13
CA GLU A 289 -7.30 8.84 -2.69
C GLU A 289 -8.04 7.57 -2.28
N HIS A 290 -7.46 6.82 -1.36
CA HIS A 290 -8.00 5.57 -0.87
C HIS A 290 -7.71 5.45 0.63
N ARG A 291 -8.39 4.51 1.28
CA ARG A 291 -8.22 4.22 2.71
C ARG A 291 -8.54 2.76 3.01
N VAL A 292 -8.21 2.31 4.22
CA VAL A 292 -8.48 0.94 4.66
C VAL A 292 -9.25 0.97 5.98
N VAL A 293 -10.38 0.27 6.05
CA VAL A 293 -11.19 0.19 7.28
C VAL A 293 -10.66 -0.86 8.25
N ALA A 294 -10.87 -0.64 9.54
CA ALA A 294 -10.69 -1.69 10.54
C ALA A 294 -11.83 -2.73 10.45
N SER A 295 -11.55 -3.96 10.88
CA SER A 295 -12.51 -5.07 10.89
C SER A 295 -12.78 -5.49 12.33
N GLY A 296 -14.06 -5.65 12.69
CA GLY A 296 -14.46 -6.10 14.03
C GLY A 296 -14.67 -7.61 14.17
N SER A 297 -14.63 -8.36 13.06
CA SER A 297 -14.97 -9.78 13.04
C SER A 297 -13.75 -10.68 12.82
N MET A 298 -12.83 -10.26 11.96
CA MET A 298 -11.72 -11.10 11.49
C MET A 298 -10.42 -10.29 11.39
N ASN A 299 -9.30 -10.94 11.71
CA ASN A 299 -7.97 -10.43 11.40
C ASN A 299 -7.77 -10.45 9.88
N ARG A 300 -7.16 -9.41 9.33
CA ARG A 300 -6.89 -9.29 7.90
C ARG A 300 -5.42 -9.10 7.61
N ILE A 301 -4.99 -9.48 6.43
CA ILE A 301 -3.68 -9.11 5.87
C ILE A 301 -3.80 -8.43 4.50
N SER A 302 -2.74 -7.73 4.10
CA SER A 302 -2.55 -7.33 2.69
C SER A 302 -1.08 -7.25 2.31
N VAL A 303 -0.76 -7.50 1.05
CA VAL A 303 0.62 -7.54 0.55
C VAL A 303 0.80 -6.64 -0.69
N PRO A 304 0.88 -5.30 -0.50
CA PRO A 304 1.16 -4.38 -1.60
C PRO A 304 2.65 -4.37 -2.01
N ILE A 305 2.88 -4.44 -3.32
CA ILE A 305 4.15 -4.07 -3.96
C ILE A 305 4.01 -2.64 -4.50
N PHE A 306 4.88 -1.75 -4.04
CA PHE A 306 5.04 -0.39 -4.54
C PHE A 306 6.17 -0.38 -5.55
N VAL A 307 5.85 -0.02 -6.80
CA VAL A 307 6.79 0.14 -7.91
C VAL A 307 7.06 1.63 -8.06
N ASN A 308 8.32 2.04 -8.00
CA ASN A 308 8.69 3.45 -7.86
C ASN A 308 9.87 3.83 -8.77
N PRO A 309 10.07 5.12 -9.04
CA PRO A 309 11.36 5.64 -9.49
C PRO A 309 12.49 5.36 -8.49
N ARG A 310 13.74 5.54 -8.90
CA ARG A 310 14.86 5.57 -7.94
C ARG A 310 14.79 6.87 -7.11
N PRO A 311 15.28 6.86 -5.86
CA PRO A 311 15.30 8.06 -5.02
C PRO A 311 16.02 9.27 -5.66
N CYS A 312 16.99 9.02 -6.54
CA CYS A 312 17.78 10.04 -7.22
C CYS A 312 17.17 10.51 -8.56
N ASP A 313 16.06 9.93 -9.01
CA ASP A 313 15.47 10.30 -10.31
C ASP A 313 14.68 11.61 -10.21
N MET A 314 14.71 12.39 -11.28
CA MET A 314 13.88 13.57 -11.47
C MET A 314 12.58 13.15 -12.16
N ILE A 315 11.45 13.25 -11.47
CA ILE A 315 10.13 12.99 -12.05
C ILE A 315 9.53 14.28 -12.60
N GLY A 316 8.84 14.17 -13.72
CA GLY A 316 8.15 15.27 -14.39
C GLY A 316 7.43 14.76 -15.64
N PRO A 317 6.58 15.58 -16.28
CA PRO A 317 5.86 15.17 -17.48
C PRO A 317 6.80 14.66 -18.57
N PHE A 318 6.49 13.50 -19.16
CA PHE A 318 7.23 12.97 -20.31
C PHE A 318 7.16 13.94 -21.49
N SER A 319 8.28 14.06 -22.22
CA SER A 319 8.36 14.96 -23.36
C SER A 319 7.42 14.53 -24.49
N GLU A 320 7.19 13.23 -24.65
CA GLU A 320 6.24 12.63 -25.59
C GLU A 320 4.80 13.08 -25.32
N VAL A 321 4.45 13.32 -24.06
CA VAL A 321 3.13 13.82 -23.66
C VAL A 321 2.98 15.30 -24.01
N LEU A 322 4.03 16.08 -23.81
CA LEU A 322 4.05 17.52 -24.10
C LEU A 322 4.22 17.84 -25.59
N ALA A 323 4.73 16.89 -26.39
CA ALA A 323 4.95 17.06 -27.82
C ALA A 323 3.67 17.40 -28.59
N GLY A 324 2.49 17.07 -28.05
CA GLY A 324 1.18 17.46 -28.60
C GLY A 324 0.80 18.93 -28.40
N GLY A 325 1.68 19.76 -27.81
CA GLY A 325 1.41 21.18 -27.50
C GLY A 325 0.67 21.41 -26.18
N GLU A 326 0.54 20.37 -25.36
CA GLU A 326 -0.06 20.46 -24.03
C GLU A 326 0.83 21.27 -23.09
N LYS A 327 0.21 22.09 -22.24
CA LYS A 327 0.94 22.78 -21.18
C LYS A 327 1.31 21.78 -20.08
N ALA A 328 2.53 21.89 -19.57
CA ALA A 328 2.94 21.13 -18.39
C ALA A 328 2.08 21.56 -17.19
N LEU A 329 1.47 20.59 -16.51
CA LEU A 329 0.73 20.80 -15.26
C LEU A 329 1.62 20.65 -14.03
N TYR A 330 2.77 19.99 -14.21
CA TYR A 330 3.71 19.65 -13.14
C TYR A 330 5.12 20.11 -13.50
N LYS A 331 5.87 20.54 -12.48
CA LYS A 331 7.30 20.83 -12.58
C LYS A 331 8.12 19.55 -12.36
N GLN A 332 9.39 19.60 -12.75
CA GLN A 332 10.30 18.51 -12.40
C GLN A 332 10.67 18.57 -10.92
N VAL A 333 10.61 17.43 -10.23
CA VAL A 333 10.96 17.30 -8.81
C VAL A 333 11.82 16.06 -8.58
N LEU A 334 12.77 16.15 -7.65
CA LEU A 334 13.55 14.99 -7.22
C LEU A 334 12.64 14.03 -6.46
N TYR A 335 12.61 12.75 -6.85
CA TYR A 335 11.69 11.78 -6.27
C TYR A 335 11.88 11.62 -4.76
N SER A 336 13.13 11.57 -4.28
CA SER A 336 13.39 11.50 -2.83
C SER A 336 12.90 12.72 -2.06
N ASP A 337 12.88 13.91 -2.65
CA ASP A 337 12.36 15.11 -1.98
C ASP A 337 10.83 15.13 -1.97
N TYR A 338 10.19 14.64 -3.04
CA TYR A 338 8.75 14.39 -3.08
C TYR A 338 8.32 13.40 -1.99
N VAL A 339 9.03 12.27 -1.89
CA VAL A 339 8.80 11.24 -0.87
C VAL A 339 9.05 11.77 0.54
N LYS A 340 10.13 12.54 0.77
CA LYS A 340 10.35 13.20 2.07
C LYS A 340 9.23 14.16 2.42
N HIS A 341 8.68 14.90 1.46
CA HIS A 341 7.54 15.79 1.69
C HIS A 341 6.29 14.99 2.14
N PHE A 342 6.04 13.83 1.53
CA PHE A 342 4.96 12.92 1.91
C PHE A 342 5.11 12.41 3.36
N PHE A 343 6.27 11.84 3.71
CA PHE A 343 6.49 11.23 5.03
C PHE A 343 6.68 12.22 6.20
N ARG A 344 6.80 13.53 5.94
CA ARG A 344 6.94 14.56 6.98
C ARG A 344 5.64 14.84 7.74
N LYS A 345 4.50 14.36 7.23
CA LYS A 345 3.16 14.62 7.76
C LYS A 345 2.38 13.31 7.88
N ALA A 346 1.31 13.34 8.67
CA ALA A 346 0.32 12.27 8.65
C ALA A 346 -0.35 12.20 7.27
N HIS A 347 -1.00 11.07 6.98
CA HIS A 347 -1.87 10.93 5.82
C HIS A 347 -2.92 12.06 5.80
N ASP A 348 -2.91 12.85 4.74
CA ASP A 348 -3.78 14.03 4.56
C ASP A 348 -4.45 14.06 3.18
N GLY A 349 -4.74 12.87 2.64
CA GLY A 349 -5.39 12.69 1.35
C GLY A 349 -4.46 12.90 0.16
N LYS A 350 -4.87 13.74 -0.80
CA LYS A 350 -4.17 13.96 -2.08
C LYS A 350 -3.23 15.19 -2.07
N ASN A 351 -3.11 15.90 -0.95
CA ASN A 351 -2.44 17.21 -0.90
C ASN A 351 -0.95 17.17 -1.28
N THR A 352 -0.29 16.02 -1.21
CA THR A 352 1.13 15.87 -1.57
C THR A 352 1.43 16.28 -3.01
N ILE A 353 0.49 16.04 -3.93
CA ILE A 353 0.69 16.34 -5.35
C ILE A 353 0.80 17.85 -5.64
N GLU A 354 0.30 18.70 -4.74
CA GLU A 354 0.45 20.17 -4.85
C GLU A 354 1.93 20.59 -4.81
N PHE A 355 2.80 19.81 -4.16
CA PHE A 355 4.24 20.09 -4.15
C PHE A 355 4.87 20.08 -5.55
N ALA A 356 4.30 19.31 -6.48
CA ALA A 356 4.80 19.14 -7.85
C ALA A 356 4.03 19.97 -8.90
N LYS A 357 2.89 20.59 -8.56
CA LYS A 357 2.14 21.43 -9.51
C LYS A 357 2.87 22.74 -9.83
N ILE A 358 2.57 23.30 -11.02
CA ILE A 358 3.03 24.62 -11.48
C ILE A 358 2.10 25.72 -11.03
#